data_AF-A0A5A7P1M9-F1
#
_entry.id   AF-A0A5A7P1M9-F1
#
_cell.length_a   1.000
_cell.length_b   1.000
_cell.length_c   1.000
_cell.angle_alpha   90.00
_cell.angle_beta   90.00
_cell.angle_gamma   90.00
#
_symmetry.space_group_name_H-M   'P 1'
#
loop_
_entity.id
_entity.type
_entity.pdbx_description
1 polymer ?
#
loop_
_entity_poly.entity_id
_entity_poly.type
_entity_poly.pdbx_seq_one_letter_code
_entity_poly.pdbx_strand_id
1 'polypeptide(L)'
;MKGLKQKKAHLMEIQVNGGTIAQKVDFAYGFFEKQVPIDAVFQKDEMIDIIGVTKGKGYEGVVTRWGVTRLPRKTHRGLRKVACIGAWHPARVSFTVARAGQNGYHHRTEMNKKIYRLGKAGKEEHSASTEFDRTEKDITPMGGFPHYGVVKDDYLMIKGCCVGPKKRVVTLRQTLLNQTSRVALEEIKLKFIDTSSKFGHGRFQTTEEKQKFYGRIKA
;
A
#
# COMPACT_ATOMS: atom_id res chain seq x y z
N MET A 1 -2.35 -22.43 0.08
CA MET A 1 -2.54 -21.65 -1.18
C MET A 1 -1.58 -20.47 -1.17
N LYS A 2 -0.75 -20.29 -2.22
CA LYS A 2 0.00 -19.04 -2.42
C LYS A 2 -1.00 -17.90 -2.65
N GLY A 3 -0.81 -16.74 -2.01
CA GLY A 3 -1.78 -15.63 -2.04
C GLY A 3 -1.97 -15.00 -3.42
N LEU A 4 -0.89 -14.96 -4.22
CA LEU A 4 -0.87 -14.52 -5.61
C LEU A 4 -0.99 -15.72 -6.56
N LYS A 5 -1.94 -15.68 -7.51
CA LYS A 5 -2.13 -16.75 -8.52
C LYS A 5 -1.21 -16.60 -9.74
N GLN A 6 -0.71 -15.39 -9.99
CA GLN A 6 0.16 -15.10 -11.12
C GLN A 6 1.50 -15.83 -10.96
N LYS A 7 1.94 -16.51 -12.03
CA LYS A 7 3.22 -17.22 -12.08
C LYS A 7 4.33 -16.45 -12.79
N LYS A 8 3.96 -15.51 -13.66
CA LYS A 8 4.90 -14.70 -14.46
C LYS A 8 5.58 -13.67 -13.58
N ALA A 9 6.91 -13.60 -13.65
CA ALA A 9 7.72 -12.60 -12.97
C ALA A 9 7.51 -11.19 -13.57
N HIS A 10 7.73 -10.18 -12.73
CA HIS A 10 7.76 -8.78 -13.16
C HIS A 10 9.22 -8.39 -13.42
N LEU A 11 9.51 -7.98 -14.65
CA LEU A 11 10.82 -7.46 -15.05
C LEU A 11 10.83 -5.94 -14.84
N MET A 12 11.85 -5.43 -14.17
CA MET A 12 12.08 -4.01 -13.96
C MET A 12 13.57 -3.72 -13.84
N GLU A 13 13.94 -2.46 -14.02
CA GLU A 13 15.30 -1.97 -13.79
C GLU A 13 15.38 -1.18 -12.49
N ILE A 14 16.53 -1.25 -11.82
CA ILE A 14 16.84 -0.50 -10.60
C ILE A 14 18.20 0.16 -10.82
N GLN A 15 18.27 1.46 -10.62
CA GLN A 15 19.52 2.22 -10.75
C GLN A 15 20.46 1.93 -9.58
N VAL A 16 21.74 1.66 -9.88
CA VAL A 16 22.80 1.54 -8.87
C VAL A 16 23.42 2.92 -8.60
N ASN A 17 23.38 3.32 -7.33
CA ASN A 17 23.90 4.61 -6.85
C ASN A 17 25.14 4.41 -5.97
N GLY A 18 26.00 5.44 -5.89
CA GLY A 18 27.28 5.42 -5.16
C GLY A 18 28.49 5.01 -6.02
N GLY A 19 29.69 5.47 -5.64
CA GLY A 19 30.96 5.11 -6.29
C GLY A 19 31.15 5.61 -7.73
N THR A 20 32.25 5.17 -8.35
CA THR A 20 32.56 5.42 -9.77
C THR A 20 31.83 4.45 -10.70
N ILE A 21 31.79 4.74 -12.01
CA ILE A 21 31.12 3.88 -12.99
C ILE A 21 31.68 2.45 -12.97
N ALA A 22 33.02 2.30 -12.92
CA ALA A 22 33.66 0.98 -12.85
C ALA A 22 33.20 0.20 -11.62
N GLN A 23 33.19 0.84 -10.44
CA GLN A 23 32.73 0.21 -9.20
C GLN A 23 31.26 -0.22 -9.26
N LYS A 24 30.39 0.56 -9.91
CA LYS A 24 28.97 0.18 -10.09
C LYS A 24 28.81 -1.05 -10.97
N VAL A 25 29.60 -1.17 -12.04
CA VAL A 25 29.58 -2.33 -12.94
C VAL A 25 30.07 -3.57 -12.19
N ASP A 26 31.18 -3.47 -11.48
CA ASP A 26 31.72 -4.58 -10.67
C ASP A 26 30.74 -5.01 -9.57
N PHE A 27 30.11 -4.05 -8.89
CA PHE A 27 29.05 -4.30 -7.92
C PHE A 27 27.87 -5.06 -8.56
N ALA A 28 27.34 -4.55 -9.67
CA ALA A 28 26.20 -5.19 -10.34
C ALA A 28 26.54 -6.62 -10.82
N TYR A 29 27.75 -6.83 -11.35
CA TYR A 29 28.22 -8.14 -11.77
C TYR A 29 28.35 -9.11 -10.57
N GLY A 30 28.85 -8.62 -9.42
CA GLY A 30 28.97 -9.41 -8.19
C GLY A 30 27.63 -9.90 -7.62
N PHE A 31 26.52 -9.22 -7.92
CA PHE A 31 25.16 -9.59 -7.54
C PHE A 31 24.38 -10.35 -8.63
N PHE A 32 24.99 -10.61 -9.79
CA PHE A 32 24.34 -11.34 -10.86
C PHE A 32 23.94 -12.75 -10.39
N GLU A 33 22.72 -13.17 -10.74
CA GLU A 33 22.08 -14.43 -10.31
C GLU A 33 21.92 -14.65 -8.80
N LYS A 34 22.21 -13.63 -7.97
CA LYS A 34 22.00 -13.67 -6.52
C LYS A 34 20.73 -12.94 -6.12
N GLN A 35 20.10 -13.41 -5.04
CA GLN A 35 18.92 -12.75 -4.48
C GLN A 35 19.35 -11.54 -3.65
N VAL A 36 18.69 -10.40 -3.87
CA VAL A 36 18.85 -9.19 -3.05
C VAL A 36 17.64 -9.08 -2.12
N PRO A 37 17.82 -9.27 -0.79
CA PRO A 37 16.70 -9.19 0.15
C PRO A 37 16.35 -7.72 0.44
N ILE A 38 15.13 -7.50 0.98
CA ILE A 38 14.58 -6.15 1.18
C ILE A 38 15.32 -5.35 2.27
N ASP A 39 15.85 -6.04 3.27
CA ASP A 39 16.64 -5.48 4.39
C ASP A 39 18.02 -4.97 3.96
N ALA A 40 18.51 -5.40 2.79
CA ALA A 40 19.72 -4.84 2.18
C ALA A 40 19.48 -3.50 1.47
N VAL A 41 18.23 -3.15 1.17
CA VAL A 41 17.88 -1.95 0.38
C VAL A 41 17.26 -0.86 1.25
N PHE A 42 16.38 -1.24 2.18
CA PHE A 42 15.66 -0.30 3.04
C PHE A 42 15.89 -0.60 4.51
N GLN A 43 15.84 0.45 5.33
CA GLN A 43 16.00 0.35 6.77
C GLN A 43 14.69 0.62 7.53
N LYS A 44 14.62 0.13 8.76
CA LYS A 44 13.54 0.49 9.69
C LYS A 44 13.54 2.01 9.91
N ASP A 45 12.36 2.60 10.05
CA ASP A 45 12.14 4.04 10.27
C ASP A 45 12.55 4.96 9.11
N GLU A 46 13.01 4.41 7.99
CA GLU A 46 13.29 5.17 6.76
C GLU A 46 12.00 5.70 6.12
N MET A 47 12.09 6.88 5.49
CA MET A 47 11.03 7.43 4.65
C MET A 47 11.25 7.02 3.19
N ILE A 48 10.26 6.36 2.61
CA ILE A 48 10.28 5.90 1.23
C ILE A 48 9.14 6.52 0.42
N ASP A 49 9.29 6.49 -0.89
CA ASP A 49 8.22 6.81 -1.83
C ASP A 49 7.64 5.53 -2.42
N ILE A 50 6.32 5.47 -2.53
CA ILE A 50 5.59 4.33 -3.10
C ILE A 50 5.07 4.75 -4.47
N ILE A 51 5.49 4.04 -5.49
CA ILE A 51 5.09 4.25 -6.87
C ILE A 51 4.22 3.08 -7.30
N GLY A 52 3.07 3.38 -7.88
CA GLY A 52 2.19 2.32 -8.36
C GLY A 52 0.97 2.84 -9.08
N VAL A 53 0.08 1.91 -9.39
CA VAL A 53 -1.15 2.20 -10.13
C VAL A 53 -2.33 2.09 -9.17
N THR A 54 -3.15 3.14 -9.10
CA THR A 54 -4.34 3.22 -8.23
C THR A 54 -5.41 2.18 -8.58
N LYS A 55 -6.29 1.83 -7.63
CA LYS A 55 -7.42 0.92 -7.89
C LYS A 55 -8.29 1.46 -9.03
N GLY A 56 -8.57 0.63 -10.04
CA GLY A 56 -9.48 0.99 -11.12
C GLY A 56 -10.91 1.13 -10.61
N LYS A 57 -11.60 2.21 -11.01
CA LYS A 57 -13.02 2.44 -10.73
C LYS A 57 -13.88 2.46 -12.01
N GLY A 58 -13.24 2.39 -13.17
CA GLY A 58 -13.91 2.40 -14.47
C GLY A 58 -14.35 3.80 -14.88
N TYR A 59 -15.43 3.88 -15.66
CA TYR A 59 -16.01 5.14 -16.10
C TYR A 59 -16.85 5.75 -14.98
N GLU A 60 -16.48 6.94 -14.52
CA GLU A 60 -17.13 7.64 -13.43
C GLU A 60 -17.69 9.00 -13.87
N GLY A 61 -18.75 9.43 -13.19
CA GLY A 61 -19.35 10.75 -13.42
C GLY A 61 -18.47 11.90 -12.91
N VAL A 62 -18.84 13.14 -13.25
CA VAL A 62 -18.08 14.34 -12.84
C VAL A 62 -17.96 14.48 -11.32
N VAL A 63 -18.99 14.10 -10.58
CA VAL A 63 -19.06 14.23 -9.11
C VAL A 63 -18.00 13.35 -8.44
N THR A 64 -17.92 12.08 -8.81
CA THR A 64 -16.98 11.12 -8.19
C THR A 64 -15.57 11.24 -8.75
N ARG A 65 -15.41 11.67 -10.01
CA ARG A 65 -14.10 11.83 -10.66
C ARG A 65 -13.39 13.12 -10.24
N TRP A 66 -14.13 14.23 -10.13
CA TRP A 66 -13.57 15.57 -9.89
C TRP A 66 -14.04 16.21 -8.58
N GLY A 67 -14.95 15.58 -7.83
CA GLY A 67 -15.44 16.12 -6.55
C GLY A 67 -16.39 17.31 -6.68
N VAL A 68 -16.99 17.55 -7.85
CA VAL A 68 -17.91 18.67 -8.04
C VAL A 68 -19.23 18.47 -7.27
N THR A 69 -19.79 19.56 -6.77
CA THR A 69 -21.09 19.56 -6.07
C THR A 69 -22.22 19.14 -7.00
N ARG A 70 -23.19 18.39 -6.47
CA ARG A 70 -24.42 17.99 -7.19
C ARG A 70 -25.35 19.19 -7.33
N LEU A 71 -26.13 19.22 -8.41
CA LEU A 71 -27.18 20.22 -8.60
C LEU A 71 -28.38 19.97 -7.66
N PRO A 72 -29.20 21.02 -7.38
CA PRO A 72 -30.38 20.91 -6.53
C PRO A 72 -31.38 19.86 -7.02
N ARG A 73 -32.08 19.18 -6.10
CA ARG A 73 -32.98 18.06 -6.39
C ARG A 73 -34.00 18.31 -7.52
N LYS A 74 -34.48 19.55 -7.68
CA LYS A 74 -35.49 19.92 -8.69
C LYS A 74 -34.91 20.22 -10.08
N THR A 75 -33.60 20.06 -10.31
CA THR A 75 -33.01 20.28 -11.63
C THR A 75 -33.52 19.25 -12.64
N HIS A 76 -34.08 19.74 -13.74
CA HIS A 76 -34.54 18.92 -14.84
C HIS A 76 -33.36 18.27 -15.60
N ARG A 77 -33.56 17.02 -16.05
CA ARG A 77 -32.55 16.20 -16.77
C ARG A 77 -31.23 16.01 -16.00
N GLY A 78 -31.33 15.67 -14.73
CA GLY A 78 -30.23 15.08 -13.96
C GLY A 78 -29.47 16.03 -13.03
N LEU A 79 -28.98 15.45 -11.93
CA LEU A 79 -28.37 16.17 -10.80
C LEU A 79 -26.85 16.05 -10.73
N ARG A 80 -26.28 14.99 -11.31
CA ARG A 80 -24.85 14.65 -11.20
C ARG A 80 -24.08 15.11 -12.44
N LYS A 81 -24.18 16.40 -12.75
CA LYS A 81 -23.57 17.04 -13.93
C LYS A 81 -22.99 18.40 -13.55
N VAL A 82 -22.03 18.88 -14.33
CA VAL A 82 -21.62 20.28 -14.33
C VAL A 82 -22.65 21.07 -15.15
N ALA A 83 -23.12 22.20 -14.64
CA ALA A 83 -24.15 23.00 -15.30
C ALA A 83 -23.62 23.75 -16.54
N CYS A 84 -22.64 24.64 -16.35
CA CYS A 84 -21.99 25.39 -17.42
C CYS A 84 -20.60 24.83 -17.71
N ILE A 85 -20.31 24.50 -18.97
CA ILE A 85 -19.03 23.88 -19.41
C ILE A 85 -18.09 24.86 -20.10
N GLY A 86 -18.45 26.14 -20.18
CA GLY A 86 -17.65 27.19 -20.81
C GLY A 86 -18.48 28.45 -21.09
N ALA A 87 -17.80 29.58 -21.24
CA ALA A 87 -18.40 30.79 -21.78
C ALA A 87 -18.67 30.65 -23.29
N TRP A 88 -19.36 31.62 -23.90
CA TRP A 88 -19.61 31.63 -25.34
C TRP A 88 -18.29 31.71 -26.13
N HIS A 89 -17.43 32.66 -25.77
CA HIS A 89 -16.10 32.82 -26.33
C HIS A 89 -15.06 32.53 -25.24
N PRO A 90 -14.10 31.62 -25.46
CA PRO A 90 -13.81 30.91 -26.70
C PRO A 90 -14.80 29.77 -27.01
N ALA A 91 -15.11 29.54 -28.30
CA ALA A 91 -16.07 28.52 -28.77
C ALA A 91 -15.50 27.09 -28.72
N ARG A 92 -14.96 26.70 -27.56
CA ARG A 92 -14.39 25.38 -27.27
C ARG A 92 -14.50 25.09 -25.78
N VAL A 93 -14.65 23.82 -25.42
CA VAL A 93 -14.60 23.40 -24.03
C VAL A 93 -13.13 23.34 -23.58
N SER A 94 -12.82 23.98 -22.44
CA SER A 94 -11.47 23.92 -21.86
C SER A 94 -11.17 22.54 -21.30
N PHE A 95 -9.92 22.10 -21.38
CA PHE A 95 -9.43 20.86 -20.76
C PHE A 95 -9.50 20.92 -19.22
N THR A 96 -9.52 22.12 -18.64
CA THR A 96 -9.66 22.34 -17.20
C THR A 96 -11.07 22.06 -16.68
N VAL A 97 -12.06 21.99 -17.57
CA VAL A 97 -13.46 21.74 -17.19
C VAL A 97 -13.65 20.29 -16.80
N ALA A 98 -14.24 20.07 -15.63
CA ALA A 98 -14.53 18.74 -15.11
C ALA A 98 -15.50 17.98 -16.03
N ARG A 99 -15.04 16.83 -16.56
CA ARG A 99 -15.82 15.92 -17.42
C ARG A 99 -15.79 14.49 -16.90
N ALA A 100 -16.88 13.75 -17.12
CA ALA A 100 -16.94 12.32 -16.82
C ALA A 100 -15.87 11.55 -17.62
N GLY A 101 -15.51 10.36 -17.16
CA GLY A 101 -14.47 9.56 -17.81
C GLY A 101 -13.81 8.56 -16.87
N GLN A 102 -12.69 7.99 -17.31
CA GLN A 102 -11.91 7.05 -16.52
C GLN A 102 -11.50 7.65 -15.16
N ASN A 103 -11.74 6.89 -14.10
CA ASN A 103 -11.27 7.17 -12.75
C ASN A 103 -10.56 5.95 -12.16
N GLY A 104 -9.43 6.20 -11.50
CA GLY A 104 -8.54 5.16 -11.02
C GLY A 104 -7.80 4.43 -12.15
N TYR A 105 -6.95 3.48 -11.76
CA TYR A 105 -5.95 2.90 -12.67
C TYR A 105 -4.95 3.93 -13.23
N HIS A 106 -4.75 5.02 -12.51
CA HIS A 106 -3.73 6.02 -12.82
C HIS A 106 -2.44 5.72 -12.09
N HIS A 107 -1.31 5.97 -12.74
CA HIS A 107 0.03 5.95 -12.14
C HIS A 107 0.17 7.10 -11.14
N ARG A 108 0.60 6.81 -9.91
CA ARG A 108 0.76 7.78 -8.81
C ARG A 108 1.97 7.44 -7.97
N THR A 109 2.56 8.48 -7.41
CA THR A 109 3.61 8.40 -6.41
C THR A 109 3.06 8.96 -5.10
N GLU A 110 3.03 8.14 -4.07
CA GLU A 110 2.77 8.58 -2.69
C GLU A 110 4.11 8.73 -1.98
N MET A 111 4.47 9.97 -1.64
CA MET A 111 5.78 10.30 -1.06
C MET A 111 5.78 10.17 0.47
N ASN A 112 6.97 10.09 1.05
CA ASN A 112 7.21 10.22 2.50
C ASN A 112 6.43 9.20 3.36
N LYS A 113 6.45 7.94 2.94
CA LYS A 113 5.87 6.81 3.66
C LYS A 113 6.93 6.22 4.58
N LYS A 114 6.68 6.28 5.89
CA LYS A 114 7.59 5.71 6.87
C LYS A 114 7.48 4.20 6.94
N ILE A 115 8.60 3.50 7.02
CA ILE A 115 8.65 2.08 7.32
C ILE A 115 8.64 1.90 8.84
N TYR A 116 7.62 1.23 9.37
CA TYR A 116 7.52 0.93 10.81
C TYR A 116 8.20 -0.38 11.19
N ARG A 117 8.17 -1.37 10.30
CA ARG A 117 8.74 -2.71 10.55
C ARG A 117 9.07 -3.40 9.24
N LEU A 118 10.20 -4.10 9.22
CA LEU A 118 10.54 -5.11 8.24
C LEU A 118 10.44 -6.45 8.95
N GLY A 119 9.61 -7.36 8.45
CA GLY A 119 9.49 -8.71 9.00
C GLY A 119 10.03 -9.72 8.02
N LYS A 120 11.02 -10.51 8.45
CA LYS A 120 11.72 -11.46 7.59
C LYS A 120 11.25 -12.89 7.86
N ALA A 121 10.81 -13.60 6.83
CA ALA A 121 10.26 -14.94 6.96
C ALA A 121 11.22 -15.88 7.70
N GLY A 122 10.69 -16.66 8.65
CA GLY A 122 11.46 -17.59 9.47
C GLY A 122 12.27 -16.97 10.60
N LYS A 123 12.23 -15.64 10.79
CA LYS A 123 12.78 -14.96 11.97
C LYS A 123 11.66 -14.50 12.91
N GLU A 124 12.02 -14.26 14.18
CA GLU A 124 11.10 -13.69 15.18
C GLU A 124 10.52 -12.35 14.72
N GLU A 125 11.29 -11.56 13.96
CA GLU A 125 10.85 -10.28 13.38
C GLU A 125 9.63 -10.40 12.47
N HIS A 126 9.36 -11.59 11.90
CA HIS A 126 8.17 -11.85 11.09
C HIS A 126 6.89 -11.82 11.92
N SER A 127 6.95 -12.26 13.18
CA SER A 127 5.79 -12.25 14.06
C SER A 127 5.27 -10.83 14.28
N ALA A 128 3.99 -10.69 14.59
CA ALA A 128 3.36 -9.44 14.99
C ALA A 128 3.37 -9.23 16.52
N SER A 129 4.19 -9.98 17.26
CA SER A 129 4.47 -9.70 18.66
C SER A 129 5.35 -8.45 18.79
N THR A 130 5.27 -7.81 19.94
CA THR A 130 6.07 -6.63 20.30
C THR A 130 6.55 -6.80 21.74
N GLU A 131 7.58 -6.06 22.17
CA GLU A 131 8.08 -6.11 23.56
C GLU A 131 6.98 -5.88 24.61
N PHE A 132 5.93 -5.13 24.26
CA PHE A 132 4.81 -4.79 25.13
C PHE A 132 3.62 -5.77 25.03
N ASP A 133 3.64 -6.68 24.07
CA ASP A 133 2.55 -7.63 23.80
C ASP A 133 3.03 -9.06 24.10
N ARG A 134 2.45 -9.66 25.14
CA ARG A 134 2.76 -11.04 25.55
C ARG A 134 2.22 -12.09 24.58
N THR A 135 1.36 -11.70 23.66
CA THR A 135 0.69 -12.62 22.75
C THR A 135 1.58 -12.87 21.54
N GLU A 136 2.10 -14.09 21.41
CA GLU A 136 2.76 -14.52 20.18
C GLU A 136 1.71 -14.68 19.08
N LYS A 137 1.89 -13.93 17.99
CA LYS A 137 0.94 -13.90 16.88
C LYS A 137 1.67 -13.55 15.59
N ASP A 138 1.18 -14.05 14.48
CA ASP A 138 1.68 -13.73 13.14
C ASP A 138 1.05 -12.44 12.60
N ILE A 139 1.70 -11.77 11.64
CA ILE A 139 1.18 -10.58 10.96
C ILE A 139 -0.10 -10.88 10.17
N THR A 140 -0.31 -12.13 9.77
CA THR A 140 -1.54 -12.54 9.11
C THR A 140 -2.70 -12.54 10.12
N PRO A 141 -3.77 -11.77 9.88
CA PRO A 141 -4.90 -11.74 10.79
C PRO A 141 -5.66 -13.08 10.81
N MET A 142 -6.46 -13.31 11.84
CA MET A 142 -7.33 -14.49 11.92
C MET A 142 -8.20 -14.62 10.67
N GLY A 143 -8.12 -15.77 9.97
CA GLY A 143 -8.83 -16.02 8.71
C GLY A 143 -8.15 -15.44 7.45
N GLY A 144 -6.99 -14.79 7.60
CA GLY A 144 -6.20 -14.23 6.51
C GLY A 144 -6.66 -12.84 6.04
N PHE A 145 -5.84 -12.18 5.24
CA PHE A 145 -6.19 -10.91 4.64
C PHE A 145 -7.28 -11.09 3.58
N PRO A 146 -8.42 -10.36 3.65
CA PRO A 146 -9.52 -10.55 2.71
C PRO A 146 -9.10 -10.37 1.26
N HIS A 147 -9.47 -11.33 0.41
CA HIS A 147 -9.08 -11.41 -0.99
C HIS A 147 -7.57 -11.53 -1.27
N TYR A 148 -6.70 -11.61 -0.27
CA TYR A 148 -5.25 -11.81 -0.43
C TYR A 148 -4.84 -13.20 0.04
N GLY A 149 -5.13 -13.55 1.30
CA GLY A 149 -4.72 -14.78 1.95
C GLY A 149 -3.71 -14.54 3.07
N VAL A 150 -2.77 -15.48 3.22
CA VAL A 150 -1.74 -15.49 4.28
C VAL A 150 -0.45 -14.88 3.75
N VAL A 151 0.24 -14.09 4.58
CA VAL A 151 1.57 -13.55 4.30
C VAL A 151 2.59 -14.52 4.89
N LYS A 152 3.44 -15.11 4.04
CA LYS A 152 4.46 -16.09 4.45
C LYS A 152 5.89 -15.63 4.21
N ASP A 153 6.06 -14.74 3.24
CA ASP A 153 7.35 -14.18 2.86
C ASP A 153 7.61 -12.91 3.67
N ASP A 154 8.73 -12.25 3.38
CA ASP A 154 9.10 -10.98 3.97
C ASP A 154 7.99 -9.92 3.75
N TYR A 155 7.79 -9.05 4.73
CA TYR A 155 6.83 -7.96 4.64
C TYR A 155 7.40 -6.64 5.13
N LEU A 156 6.76 -5.58 4.66
CA LEU A 156 6.99 -4.20 5.06
C LEU A 156 5.72 -3.63 5.66
N MET A 157 5.80 -3.10 6.87
CA MET A 157 4.75 -2.29 7.47
C MET A 157 5.02 -0.82 7.17
N ILE A 158 4.18 -0.23 6.34
CA ILE A 158 4.28 1.17 5.92
C ILE A 158 3.22 2.02 6.60
N LYS A 159 3.55 3.28 6.87
CA LYS A 159 2.63 4.25 7.46
C LYS A 159 1.48 4.60 6.50
N GLY A 160 0.25 4.35 6.96
CA GLY A 160 -0.97 4.81 6.29
C GLY A 160 -1.38 3.98 5.08
N CYS A 161 -1.99 4.64 4.09
CA CYS A 161 -2.45 3.98 2.87
C CYS A 161 -1.32 3.67 1.89
N CYS A 162 -1.63 2.80 0.93
CA CYS A 162 -0.80 2.45 -0.22
C CYS A 162 -1.64 2.46 -1.49
N VAL A 163 -1.03 2.85 -2.61
CA VAL A 163 -1.70 2.89 -3.91
C VAL A 163 -2.08 1.50 -4.40
N GLY A 164 -3.25 1.40 -5.01
CA GLY A 164 -3.68 0.19 -5.72
C GLY A 164 -4.52 -0.77 -4.87
N PRO A 165 -5.11 -1.80 -5.52
CA PRO A 165 -5.79 -2.88 -4.82
C PRO A 165 -4.80 -3.90 -4.28
N LYS A 166 -5.29 -4.80 -3.41
CA LYS A 166 -4.56 -6.00 -2.98
C LYS A 166 -4.09 -6.80 -4.21
N LYS A 167 -2.94 -7.48 -4.10
CA LYS A 167 -2.29 -8.27 -5.18
C LYS A 167 -1.69 -7.46 -6.34
N ARG A 168 -1.67 -6.13 -6.24
CA ARG A 168 -0.98 -5.29 -7.23
C ARG A 168 0.47 -5.10 -6.83
N VAL A 169 1.37 -5.20 -7.81
CA VAL A 169 2.77 -4.80 -7.65
C VAL A 169 2.85 -3.30 -7.36
N VAL A 170 3.68 -2.95 -6.37
CA VAL A 170 4.04 -1.56 -6.05
C VAL A 170 5.55 -1.49 -6.00
N THR A 171 6.11 -0.40 -6.52
CA THR A 171 7.55 -0.15 -6.52
C THR A 171 7.85 0.79 -5.36
N LEU A 172 8.76 0.38 -4.49
CA LEU A 172 9.27 1.20 -3.41
C LEU A 172 10.57 1.84 -3.87
N ARG A 173 10.74 3.12 -3.57
CA ARG A 173 11.95 3.88 -3.90
C ARG A 173 12.37 4.66 -2.66
N GLN A 174 13.68 4.80 -2.45
CA GLN A 174 14.18 5.78 -1.49
C GLN A 174 13.61 7.17 -1.83
N THR A 175 13.31 7.94 -0.79
CA THR A 175 12.78 9.28 -0.99
C THR A 175 13.79 10.18 -1.72
N LEU A 176 13.30 11.05 -2.60
CA LEU A 176 14.16 12.05 -3.24
C LEU A 176 14.43 13.26 -2.34
N LEU A 177 13.68 13.41 -1.26
CA LEU A 177 13.75 14.55 -0.37
C LEU A 177 14.63 14.19 0.83
N ASN A 178 15.62 15.03 1.11
CA ASN A 178 16.43 14.89 2.32
C ASN A 178 15.55 15.06 3.56
N GLN A 179 15.51 14.05 4.41
CA GLN A 179 14.63 13.99 5.56
C GLN A 179 15.28 14.66 6.77
N THR A 180 14.83 15.86 7.11
CA THR A 180 15.32 16.63 8.26
C THR A 180 14.26 16.84 9.35
N SER A 181 13.00 16.56 9.02
CA SER A 181 11.89 16.77 9.96
C SER A 181 11.93 15.77 11.13
N ARG A 182 11.53 16.24 12.32
CA ARG A 182 11.47 15.39 13.53
C ARG A 182 10.60 14.14 13.32
N VAL A 183 9.48 14.28 12.61
CA VAL A 183 8.56 13.17 12.31
C VAL A 183 9.23 12.13 11.40
N ALA A 184 10.05 12.58 10.45
CA ALA A 184 10.79 11.67 9.58
C ALA A 184 11.90 10.92 10.34
N LEU A 185 12.59 11.58 11.27
CA LEU A 185 13.71 11.01 12.04
C LEU A 185 13.27 10.22 13.29
N GLU A 186 11.99 10.27 13.67
CA GLU A 186 11.47 9.60 14.86
C GLU A 186 11.67 8.07 14.83
N GLU A 187 12.31 7.48 15.81
CA GLU A 187 12.36 6.01 15.90
C GLU A 187 11.02 5.46 16.38
N ILE A 188 10.39 4.56 15.61
CA ILE A 188 9.07 4.02 15.96
C ILE A 188 9.25 2.74 16.77
N LYS A 189 8.66 2.76 17.98
CA LYS A 189 8.49 1.57 18.82
C LYS A 189 7.02 1.15 18.81
N LEU A 190 6.74 0.04 18.13
CA LEU A 190 5.38 -0.51 18.06
C LEU A 190 5.02 -1.15 19.41
N LYS A 191 3.86 -0.77 19.97
CA LYS A 191 3.34 -1.34 21.23
C LYS A 191 2.37 -2.48 21.03
N PHE A 192 1.71 -2.50 19.87
CA PHE A 192 0.66 -3.48 19.57
C PHE A 192 0.42 -3.51 18.05
N ILE A 193 0.19 -4.70 17.53
CA ILE A 193 -0.25 -4.92 16.14
C ILE A 193 -1.57 -5.66 16.19
N ASP A 194 -2.59 -5.14 15.51
CA ASP A 194 -3.91 -5.74 15.48
C ASP A 194 -3.99 -6.85 14.42
N THR A 195 -4.09 -8.10 14.87
CA THR A 195 -4.18 -9.32 14.06
C THR A 195 -5.59 -9.93 14.11
N SER A 196 -6.56 -9.16 14.58
CA SER A 196 -7.97 -9.57 14.56
C SER A 196 -8.49 -9.78 13.13
N SER A 197 -9.50 -10.65 13.00
CA SER A 197 -10.16 -10.93 11.71
C SER A 197 -10.62 -9.64 11.02
N LYS A 198 -10.30 -9.54 9.72
CA LYS A 198 -10.80 -8.47 8.84
C LYS A 198 -12.01 -8.90 8.00
N PHE A 199 -12.52 -10.12 8.23
CA PHE A 199 -13.82 -10.56 7.77
C PHE A 199 -14.86 -10.27 8.86
N GLY A 200 -15.73 -9.29 8.61
CA GLY A 200 -16.68 -8.80 9.61
C GLY A 200 -15.99 -8.00 10.71
N HIS A 201 -16.46 -8.15 11.95
CA HIS A 201 -15.93 -7.46 13.13
C HIS A 201 -14.97 -8.37 13.89
N GLY A 202 -13.68 -8.05 13.88
CA GLY A 202 -12.67 -8.76 14.66
C GLY A 202 -12.83 -8.51 16.16
N ARG A 203 -12.92 -9.58 16.95
CA ARG A 203 -13.03 -9.51 18.43
C ARG A 203 -11.81 -10.06 19.18
N PHE A 204 -11.11 -11.01 18.57
CA PHE A 204 -9.98 -11.72 19.18
C PHE A 204 -8.75 -11.52 18.30
N GLN A 205 -7.56 -11.53 18.91
CA GLN A 205 -6.28 -11.38 18.24
C GLN A 205 -5.71 -12.72 17.78
N THR A 206 -5.98 -13.79 18.54
CA THR A 206 -5.53 -15.16 18.24
C THR A 206 -6.66 -16.18 18.29
N THR A 207 -6.43 -17.33 17.65
CA THR A 207 -7.33 -18.48 17.71
C THR A 207 -7.44 -19.04 19.13
N GLU A 208 -6.35 -19.02 19.89
CA GLU A 208 -6.30 -19.48 21.27
C GLU A 208 -7.15 -18.61 22.19
N GLU A 209 -7.06 -17.28 22.05
CA GLU A 209 -7.91 -16.33 22.79
C GLU A 209 -9.40 -16.60 22.53
N LYS A 210 -9.76 -16.80 21.25
CA LYS A 210 -11.12 -17.12 20.83
C LYS A 210 -11.61 -18.45 21.42
N GLN A 211 -10.78 -19.50 21.39
CA GLN A 211 -11.12 -20.81 21.93
C GLN A 211 -11.26 -20.76 23.45
N LYS A 212 -10.37 -20.05 24.15
CA LYS A 212 -10.44 -19.86 25.60
C LYS A 212 -11.70 -19.11 26.00
N PHE A 213 -12.11 -18.10 25.22
CA PHE A 213 -13.33 -17.34 25.48
C PHE A 213 -14.61 -18.17 25.32
N TYR A 214 -14.74 -18.92 24.22
CA TYR A 214 -15.96 -19.70 23.95
C TYR A 214 -16.00 -21.07 24.65
N GLY A 215 -14.86 -21.59 25.09
CA GLY A 215 -14.78 -22.89 25.75
C GLY A 215 -15.14 -24.05 24.81
N ARG A 216 -15.85 -25.05 25.34
CA ARG A 216 -16.28 -26.22 24.56
C ARG A 216 -17.48 -25.87 23.70
N ILE A 217 -17.31 -25.98 22.39
CA ILE A 217 -18.37 -25.82 21.39
C ILE A 217 -18.57 -27.14 20.63
N LYS A 218 -19.77 -27.31 20.06
CA LYS A 218 -20.01 -28.38 19.08
C LYS A 218 -19.24 -28.03 17.80
N ALA A 219 -18.47 -28.99 17.29
CA ALA A 219 -17.74 -28.85 16.02
C ALA A 219 -18.70 -28.70 14.83
#